data_AF-A0ABD5U4Z9-F1
#
_entry.id   AF-A0ABD5U4Z9-F1
#
_cell.length_a   1.000
_cell.length_b   1.000
_cell.length_c   1.000
_cell.angle_alpha   90.00
_cell.angle_beta   90.00
_cell.angle_gamma   90.00
#
_symmetry.space_group_name_H-M   'P 1'
#
loop_
_entity.id
_entity.type
_entity.pdbx_description
1 polymer ?
#
loop_
_entity_poly.entity_id
_entity_poly.type
_entity_poly.pdbx_seq_one_letter_code
_entity_poly.pdbx_strand_id
1 'polypeptide(L)'
;MSVREHVEFLAGSEHRVAVLETLRDRPSRPCELETALDASRATVQRALTGLTDRGWIHKERGTYRLTAAGALVLRAYDDLLDLVAAVDDAGETLALLDAASVDVPPEAVRTVTVTRATAKTPHAPIERYARLLAETEFDSFRGVSPVVSPVFDEVHRPLVEGGCPIELVVDEETFRAANRQRDDAPLPEDAPFTLYVHPDPIDVGLSLFGDRAVVGAYDDHGRFRASLDGTDEAFVEWCSTLFARHRDAARPVEIA
;
A
#
# COMPACT_ATOMS: atom_id res chain seq x y z
N MET A 1 -5.61 33.07 -13.74
CA MET A 1 -6.03 32.02 -12.81
C MET A 1 -4.80 31.31 -12.28
N SER A 2 -4.77 31.03 -10.98
CA SER A 2 -3.72 30.18 -10.38
C SER A 2 -4.00 28.71 -10.66
N VAL A 3 -2.97 27.86 -10.58
CA VAL A 3 -3.14 26.40 -10.68
C VAL A 3 -4.11 25.87 -9.62
N ARG A 4 -4.09 26.45 -8.41
CA ARG A 4 -5.01 26.11 -7.33
C ARG A 4 -6.47 26.41 -7.68
N GLU A 5 -6.75 27.55 -8.32
CA GLU A 5 -8.11 27.90 -8.75
C GLU A 5 -8.66 26.96 -9.84
N HIS A 6 -7.79 26.29 -10.60
CA HIS A 6 -8.23 25.24 -11.53
C HIS A 6 -8.66 23.98 -10.78
N VAL A 7 -7.86 23.55 -9.79
CA VAL A 7 -8.18 22.38 -8.95
C VAL A 7 -9.47 22.62 -8.15
N GLU A 8 -9.58 23.76 -7.46
CA GLU A 8 -10.77 24.15 -6.70
C GLU A 8 -12.01 24.23 -7.59
N PHE A 9 -11.85 24.69 -8.84
CA PHE A 9 -12.95 24.67 -9.79
C PHE A 9 -13.39 23.25 -10.12
N LEU A 10 -12.49 22.31 -10.42
CA LEU A 10 -12.93 20.97 -10.77
C LEU A 10 -13.51 20.24 -9.54
N ALA A 11 -12.76 20.21 -8.44
CA ALA A 11 -13.12 19.51 -7.20
C ALA A 11 -14.37 20.10 -6.52
N GLY A 12 -14.66 21.39 -6.71
CA GLY A 12 -15.77 22.07 -6.04
C GLY A 12 -17.17 21.74 -6.58
N SER A 13 -17.31 20.85 -7.57
CA SER A 13 -18.63 20.45 -8.08
C SER A 13 -18.59 19.12 -8.85
N GLU A 14 -19.32 18.13 -8.36
CA GLU A 14 -19.51 16.83 -9.04
C GLU A 14 -20.03 16.98 -10.47
N HIS A 15 -20.88 17.98 -10.74
CA HIS A 15 -21.41 18.23 -12.08
C HIS A 15 -20.33 18.63 -13.09
N ARG A 16 -19.23 19.26 -12.66
CA ARG A 16 -18.13 19.64 -13.56
C ARG A 16 -17.34 18.40 -13.99
N VAL A 17 -17.11 17.49 -13.04
CA VAL A 17 -16.48 16.19 -13.27
C VAL A 17 -17.37 15.34 -14.18
N ALA A 18 -18.65 15.21 -13.84
CA ALA A 18 -19.60 14.39 -14.61
C ALA A 18 -19.78 14.87 -16.06
N VAL A 19 -19.67 16.19 -16.32
CA VAL A 19 -19.61 16.71 -17.70
C VAL A 19 -18.34 16.25 -18.42
N LEU A 20 -17.17 16.31 -17.78
CA LEU A 20 -15.93 15.83 -18.40
C LEU A 20 -15.97 14.32 -18.67
N GLU A 21 -16.49 13.53 -17.75
CA GLU A 21 -16.69 12.08 -17.92
C GLU A 21 -17.63 11.76 -19.08
N THR A 22 -18.78 12.44 -19.15
CA THR A 22 -19.72 12.25 -20.27
C THR A 22 -19.07 12.61 -21.61
N LEU A 23 -18.26 13.67 -21.63
CA LEU A 23 -17.57 14.15 -22.84
C LEU A 23 -16.32 13.32 -23.20
N ARG A 24 -15.75 12.56 -22.25
CA ARG A 24 -14.71 11.54 -22.49
C ARG A 24 -15.28 10.43 -23.35
N ASP A 25 -16.50 9.99 -23.07
CA ASP A 25 -17.13 8.89 -23.76
C ASP A 25 -17.72 9.33 -25.10
N ARG A 26 -18.38 10.50 -25.14
CA ARG A 26 -18.96 11.03 -26.39
C ARG A 26 -19.14 12.55 -26.40
N PRO A 27 -18.96 13.19 -27.56
CA PRO A 27 -19.44 14.56 -27.79
C PRO A 27 -20.91 14.70 -27.46
N SER A 28 -21.29 15.78 -26.76
CA SER A 28 -22.66 15.96 -26.28
C SER A 28 -23.16 17.39 -26.44
N ARG A 29 -24.46 17.55 -26.70
CA ARG A 29 -25.16 18.85 -26.68
C ARG A 29 -25.52 19.23 -25.23
N PRO A 30 -25.71 20.52 -24.91
CA PRO A 30 -26.13 20.94 -23.57
C PRO A 30 -27.38 20.24 -23.06
N CYS A 31 -28.42 20.09 -23.89
CA CYS A 31 -29.64 19.39 -23.51
C CYS A 31 -29.43 17.90 -23.21
N GLU A 32 -28.48 17.25 -23.89
CA GLU A 32 -28.14 15.86 -23.63
C GLU A 32 -27.41 15.71 -22.31
N LEU A 33 -26.56 16.68 -21.95
CA LEU A 33 -25.89 16.74 -20.64
C LEU A 33 -26.89 17.05 -19.52
N GLU A 34 -27.87 17.93 -19.75
CA GLU A 34 -28.97 18.20 -18.80
C GLU A 34 -29.74 16.91 -18.49
N THR A 35 -30.08 16.12 -19.50
CA THR A 35 -30.77 14.83 -19.32
C THR A 35 -29.87 13.76 -18.69
N ALA A 36 -28.62 13.62 -19.16
CA ALA A 36 -27.72 12.57 -18.67
C ALA A 36 -27.34 12.74 -17.19
N LEU A 37 -27.25 14.00 -16.74
CA LEU A 37 -26.80 14.34 -15.38
C LEU A 37 -27.95 14.71 -14.43
N ASP A 38 -29.21 14.63 -14.90
CA ASP A 38 -30.40 15.13 -14.19
C ASP A 38 -30.20 16.53 -13.58
N ALA A 39 -29.59 17.42 -14.38
CA ALA A 39 -29.10 18.71 -13.91
C ALA A 39 -29.82 19.87 -14.59
N SER A 40 -30.04 20.96 -13.85
CA SER A 40 -30.66 22.15 -14.44
C SER A 40 -29.81 22.73 -15.58
N ARG A 41 -30.47 23.30 -16.58
CA ARG A 41 -29.81 24.05 -17.66
C ARG A 41 -28.81 25.08 -17.15
N ALA A 42 -29.14 25.82 -16.09
CA ALA A 42 -28.25 26.81 -15.51
C ALA A 42 -26.99 26.17 -14.89
N THR A 43 -27.09 24.97 -14.33
CA THR A 43 -25.94 24.20 -13.82
C THR A 43 -25.05 23.72 -14.96
N VAL A 44 -25.62 23.08 -15.98
CA VAL A 44 -24.88 22.58 -17.14
C VAL A 44 -24.19 23.71 -17.90
N GLN A 45 -24.88 24.84 -18.14
CA GLN A 45 -24.26 25.99 -18.80
C GLN A 45 -23.11 26.58 -17.98
N ARG A 46 -23.24 26.69 -16.65
CA ARG A 46 -22.14 27.15 -15.78
C ARG A 46 -20.93 26.22 -15.83
N ALA A 47 -21.15 24.90 -15.83
CA ALA A 47 -20.08 23.92 -15.98
C ALA A 47 -19.40 24.05 -17.35
N LEU A 48 -20.19 24.05 -18.44
CA LEU A 48 -19.68 24.17 -19.81
C LEU A 48 -18.86 25.44 -20.02
N THR A 49 -19.34 26.59 -19.54
CA THR A 49 -18.60 27.86 -19.61
C THR A 49 -17.26 27.74 -18.87
N GLY A 50 -17.28 27.34 -17.60
CA GLY A 50 -16.06 27.29 -16.79
C GLY A 50 -15.03 26.26 -17.27
N LEU A 51 -15.48 25.15 -17.86
CA LEU A 51 -14.63 24.14 -18.50
C LEU A 51 -14.06 24.62 -19.85
N THR A 52 -14.84 25.40 -20.61
CA THR A 52 -14.39 26.00 -21.88
C THR A 52 -13.37 27.10 -21.63
N ASP A 53 -13.59 27.96 -20.63
CA ASP A 53 -12.68 29.04 -20.23
C ASP A 53 -11.30 28.50 -19.81
N ARG A 54 -11.25 27.27 -19.31
CA ARG A 54 -10.02 26.55 -18.95
C ARG A 54 -9.40 25.76 -20.11
N GLY A 55 -10.07 25.75 -21.26
CA GLY A 55 -9.63 24.98 -22.43
C GLY A 55 -9.72 23.47 -22.26
N TRP A 56 -10.48 22.97 -21.27
CA TRP A 56 -10.62 21.53 -21.02
C TRP A 56 -11.66 20.90 -21.95
N ILE A 57 -12.63 21.68 -22.38
CA ILE A 57 -13.57 21.31 -23.43
C ILE A 57 -13.60 22.40 -24.50
N HIS A 58 -14.10 22.07 -25.68
CA HIS A 58 -14.38 23.06 -26.71
C HIS A 58 -15.72 22.79 -27.37
N LYS A 59 -16.32 23.85 -27.91
CA LYS A 59 -17.59 23.77 -28.63
C LYS A 59 -17.33 23.67 -30.13
N GLU A 60 -17.90 22.64 -30.75
CA GLU A 60 -17.87 22.45 -32.20
C GLU A 60 -19.27 22.07 -32.69
N ARG A 61 -19.80 22.80 -33.68
CA ARG A 61 -21.09 22.51 -34.34
C ARG A 61 -22.27 22.27 -33.37
N GLY A 62 -22.29 23.01 -32.26
CA GLY A 62 -23.36 22.91 -31.25
C GLY A 62 -23.20 21.77 -30.24
N THR A 63 -22.16 20.95 -30.38
CA THR A 63 -21.74 19.94 -29.40
C THR A 63 -20.50 20.40 -28.65
N TYR A 64 -20.30 19.92 -27.44
CA TYR A 64 -19.04 20.06 -26.71
C TYR A 64 -18.24 18.77 -26.84
N ARG A 65 -16.92 18.89 -26.84
CA ARG A 65 -15.97 17.78 -26.88
C ARG A 65 -14.89 17.99 -25.83
N LEU A 66 -14.45 16.89 -25.24
CA LEU A 66 -13.26 16.88 -24.38
C LEU A 66 -12.02 17.20 -25.23
N THR A 67 -11.13 18.04 -24.70
CA THR A 67 -9.81 18.28 -25.30
C THR A 67 -8.77 17.32 -24.72
N ALA A 68 -7.58 17.24 -25.33
CA ALA A 68 -6.47 16.49 -24.76
C ALA A 68 -6.08 17.00 -23.35
N ALA A 69 -6.11 18.32 -23.13
CA ALA A 69 -5.84 18.93 -21.83
C ALA A 69 -6.90 18.54 -20.79
N GLY A 70 -8.18 18.60 -21.16
CA GLY A 70 -9.27 18.17 -20.27
C GLY A 70 -9.20 16.69 -19.92
N ALA A 71 -8.79 15.84 -20.87
CA ALA A 71 -8.59 14.41 -20.61
C ALA A 71 -7.43 14.12 -19.65
N LEU A 72 -6.33 14.87 -19.74
CA LEU A 72 -5.22 14.76 -18.78
C LEU A 72 -5.64 15.20 -17.38
N VAL A 73 -6.37 16.31 -17.29
CA VAL A 73 -6.87 16.83 -16.01
C VAL A 73 -7.87 15.87 -15.37
N LEU A 74 -8.81 15.32 -16.15
CA LEU A 74 -9.77 14.35 -15.64
C LEU A 74 -9.08 13.09 -15.11
N ARG A 75 -8.10 12.53 -15.86
CA ARG A 75 -7.34 11.37 -15.38
C ARG A 75 -6.60 11.66 -14.07
N ALA A 76 -5.88 12.78 -13.99
CA ALA A 76 -5.17 13.14 -12.75
C ALA A 76 -6.12 13.39 -11.56
N TYR A 77 -7.36 13.82 -11.83
CA TYR A 77 -8.39 13.95 -10.82
C TYR A 77 -8.93 12.59 -10.35
N ASP A 78 -9.19 11.68 -11.30
CA ASP A 78 -9.59 10.29 -11.00
C ASP A 78 -8.48 9.59 -10.17
N ASP A 79 -7.21 9.71 -10.57
CA ASP A 79 -6.06 9.17 -9.84
C ASP A 79 -5.96 9.71 -8.40
N LEU A 80 -6.28 10.99 -8.20
CA LEU A 80 -6.31 11.61 -6.87
C LEU A 80 -7.45 11.05 -6.01
N LEU A 81 -8.65 10.87 -6.59
CA LEU A 81 -9.77 10.28 -5.87
C LEU A 81 -9.48 8.84 -5.47
N ASP A 82 -8.91 8.04 -6.37
CA ASP A 82 -8.51 6.66 -6.09
C ASP A 82 -7.47 6.59 -4.97
N LEU A 83 -6.48 7.50 -4.97
CA LEU A 83 -5.51 7.61 -3.89
C LEU A 83 -6.16 7.98 -2.56
N VAL A 84 -7.02 9.00 -2.52
CA VAL A 84 -7.70 9.43 -1.29
C VAL A 84 -8.60 8.30 -0.76
N ALA A 85 -9.33 7.61 -1.63
CA ALA A 85 -10.15 6.46 -1.25
C ALA A 85 -9.31 5.31 -0.68
N ALA A 86 -8.17 5.00 -1.30
CA ALA A 86 -7.24 3.99 -0.79
C ALA A 86 -6.64 4.39 0.57
N VAL A 87 -6.29 5.66 0.75
CA VAL A 87 -5.82 6.20 2.04
C VAL A 87 -6.92 6.13 3.11
N ASP A 88 -8.16 6.47 2.79
CA ASP A 88 -9.29 6.38 3.71
C ASP A 88 -9.57 4.91 4.10
N ASP A 89 -9.54 3.99 3.14
CA ASP A 89 -9.67 2.55 3.39
C ASP A 89 -8.48 1.99 4.20
N ALA A 90 -7.27 2.53 4.00
CA ALA A 90 -6.06 2.17 4.74
C ALA A 90 -5.94 2.85 6.12
N GLY A 91 -6.72 3.92 6.38
CA GLY A 91 -7.05 4.52 7.68
C GLY A 91 -6.03 4.32 8.82
N GLU A 92 -6.46 3.72 9.94
CA GLU A 92 -5.60 3.44 11.11
C GLU A 92 -4.40 2.52 10.82
N THR A 93 -4.38 1.76 9.72
CA THR A 93 -3.18 0.97 9.34
C THR A 93 -2.04 1.88 8.91
N LEU A 94 -2.33 2.93 8.13
CA LEU A 94 -1.30 3.92 7.78
C LEU A 94 -0.78 4.63 9.04
N ALA A 95 -1.65 4.95 10.01
CA ALA A 95 -1.23 5.52 11.29
C ALA A 95 -0.31 4.58 12.10
N LEU A 96 -0.48 3.27 11.97
CA LEU A 96 0.42 2.27 12.58
C LEU A 96 1.75 2.14 11.82
N LEU A 97 1.80 2.48 10.53
CA LEU A 97 3.04 2.54 9.75
C LEU A 97 3.79 3.87 9.92
N ASP A 98 3.08 4.96 10.22
CA ASP A 98 3.68 6.23 10.62
C ASP A 98 4.54 6.07 11.87
N ALA A 99 4.11 5.22 12.82
CA ALA A 99 4.90 4.88 14.01
C ALA A 99 6.25 4.23 13.65
N ALA A 100 6.32 3.52 12.52
CA ALA A 100 7.54 2.92 12.02
C ALA A 100 8.43 3.86 11.18
N SER A 101 8.03 5.13 10.98
CA SER A 101 8.76 6.10 10.15
C SER A 101 9.01 5.59 8.71
N VAL A 102 8.01 4.94 8.13
CA VAL A 102 8.10 4.29 6.83
C VAL A 102 7.28 5.07 5.79
N ASP A 103 7.96 5.71 4.84
CA ASP A 103 7.33 6.46 3.74
C ASP A 103 6.83 5.50 2.65
N VAL A 104 5.56 5.09 2.72
CA VAL A 104 4.93 4.21 1.73
C VAL A 104 4.69 4.99 0.42
N PRO A 105 5.08 4.48 -0.76
CA PRO A 105 4.80 5.13 -2.03
C PRO A 105 3.29 5.23 -2.28
N PRO A 106 2.77 6.40 -2.70
CA PRO A 106 1.34 6.57 -2.98
C PRO A 106 0.78 5.55 -3.99
N GLU A 107 1.62 5.12 -4.94
CA GLU A 107 1.31 4.14 -5.96
C GLU A 107 1.08 2.75 -5.35
N ALA A 108 1.88 2.39 -4.35
CA ALA A 108 1.75 1.13 -3.63
C ALA A 108 0.47 1.08 -2.80
N VAL A 109 0.05 2.20 -2.18
CA VAL A 109 -1.15 2.24 -1.33
C VAL A 109 -2.42 1.84 -2.12
N ARG A 110 -2.46 2.09 -3.43
CA ARG A 110 -3.62 1.74 -4.27
C ARG A 110 -3.75 0.25 -4.59
N THR A 111 -2.66 -0.51 -4.52
CA THR A 111 -2.62 -1.90 -5.01
C THR A 111 -2.47 -2.92 -3.88
N VAL A 112 -2.06 -2.47 -2.69
CA VAL A 112 -1.94 -3.34 -1.52
C VAL A 112 -3.30 -3.71 -0.95
N THR A 113 -3.38 -4.92 -0.43
CA THR A 113 -4.48 -5.31 0.44
C THR A 113 -4.14 -4.92 1.87
N VAL A 114 -5.07 -4.24 2.53
CA VAL A 114 -4.97 -3.90 3.95
C VAL A 114 -5.72 -4.94 4.77
N THR A 115 -5.09 -5.47 5.82
CA THR A 115 -5.76 -6.35 6.78
C THR A 115 -5.53 -5.88 8.20
N ARG A 116 -6.61 -5.77 8.98
CA ARG A 116 -6.58 -5.23 10.34
C ARG A 116 -7.16 -6.18 11.35
N ALA A 117 -6.56 -6.17 12.53
CA ALA A 117 -7.17 -6.74 13.72
C ALA A 117 -8.35 -5.87 14.16
N THR A 118 -9.53 -6.47 14.32
CA THR A 118 -10.69 -5.81 14.91
C THR A 118 -11.10 -6.52 16.20
N ALA A 119 -11.99 -5.93 16.99
CA ALA A 119 -12.55 -6.61 18.16
C ALA A 119 -13.25 -7.93 17.81
N LYS A 120 -13.78 -8.07 16.59
CA LYS A 120 -14.44 -9.30 16.11
C LYS A 120 -13.45 -10.28 15.49
N THR A 121 -12.37 -9.79 14.90
CA THR A 121 -11.38 -10.56 14.15
C THR A 121 -9.95 -10.16 14.56
N PRO A 122 -9.54 -10.40 15.81
CA PRO A 122 -8.27 -9.91 16.34
C PRO A 122 -7.05 -10.58 15.70
N HIS A 123 -7.22 -11.79 15.15
CA HIS A 123 -6.15 -12.58 14.53
C HIS A 123 -6.11 -12.46 12.99
N ALA A 124 -6.98 -11.64 12.39
CA ALA A 124 -7.06 -11.53 10.93
C ALA A 124 -5.70 -11.22 10.24
N PRO A 125 -4.83 -10.32 10.77
CA PRO A 125 -3.54 -10.07 10.13
C PRO A 125 -2.63 -11.29 10.11
N ILE A 126 -2.51 -12.02 11.22
CA ILE A 126 -1.64 -13.20 11.28
C ILE A 126 -2.21 -14.38 10.48
N GLU A 127 -3.53 -14.56 10.48
CA GLU A 127 -4.20 -15.58 9.64
C GLU A 127 -3.99 -15.31 8.16
N ARG A 128 -4.06 -14.04 7.74
CA ARG A 128 -3.75 -13.66 6.36
C ARG A 128 -2.28 -13.91 6.04
N TYR A 129 -1.37 -13.49 6.91
CA TYR A 129 0.06 -13.71 6.71
C TYR A 129 0.40 -15.20 6.53
N ALA A 130 -0.12 -16.05 7.43
CA ALA A 130 0.07 -17.50 7.36
C ALA A 130 -0.49 -18.10 6.06
N ARG A 131 -1.66 -17.62 5.62
CA ARG A 131 -2.26 -18.04 4.35
C ARG A 131 -1.39 -17.68 3.15
N LEU A 132 -0.87 -16.45 3.11
CA LEU A 132 0.00 -16.00 2.02
C LEU A 132 1.25 -16.87 1.92
N LEU A 133 1.88 -17.21 3.05
CA LEU A 133 3.03 -18.11 3.07
C LEU A 133 2.68 -19.53 2.60
N ALA A 134 1.50 -20.03 2.93
CA ALA A 134 1.07 -21.38 2.54
C ALA A 134 0.64 -21.47 1.06
N GLU A 135 0.09 -20.40 0.50
CA GLU A 135 -0.46 -20.37 -0.87
C GLU A 135 0.54 -19.90 -1.93
N THR A 136 1.69 -19.37 -1.53
CA THR A 136 2.72 -18.86 -2.45
C THR A 136 3.85 -19.86 -2.58
N GLU A 137 4.22 -20.22 -3.80
CA GLU A 137 5.45 -20.98 -4.07
C GLU A 137 6.65 -20.02 -4.12
N PHE A 138 7.72 -20.35 -3.41
CA PHE A 138 8.94 -19.55 -3.39
C PHE A 138 10.15 -20.35 -2.91
N ASP A 139 11.33 -19.94 -3.37
CA ASP A 139 12.60 -20.61 -3.09
C ASP A 139 13.46 -19.88 -2.04
N SER A 140 13.00 -18.74 -1.54
CA SER A 140 13.68 -17.99 -0.48
C SER A 140 12.73 -17.07 0.26
N PHE A 141 13.07 -16.78 1.51
CA PHE A 141 12.37 -15.84 2.36
C PHE A 141 13.36 -14.82 2.93
N ARG A 142 12.98 -13.55 2.88
CA ARG A 142 13.74 -12.45 3.51
C ARG A 142 12.81 -11.67 4.41
N GLY A 143 13.24 -11.35 5.62
CA GLY A 143 12.38 -10.63 6.55
C GLY A 143 13.10 -9.70 7.52
N VAL A 144 12.33 -8.76 8.04
CA VAL A 144 12.66 -7.90 9.18
C VAL A 144 11.61 -8.16 10.25
N SER A 145 12.01 -8.43 11.49
CA SER A 145 11.08 -8.67 12.58
C SER A 145 11.39 -7.82 13.82
N PRO A 146 10.39 -7.09 14.35
CA PRO A 146 10.50 -6.34 15.60
C PRO A 146 10.14 -7.19 16.84
N VAL A 147 9.74 -8.45 16.66
CA VAL A 147 9.19 -9.28 17.75
C VAL A 147 9.71 -10.72 17.70
N VAL A 148 9.75 -11.33 18.89
CA VAL A 148 9.85 -12.79 19.08
C VAL A 148 8.48 -13.30 19.49
N SER A 149 7.91 -14.22 18.71
CA SER A 149 6.54 -14.68 18.92
C SER A 149 6.38 -16.14 18.50
N PRO A 150 5.91 -17.02 19.40
CA PRO A 150 5.66 -18.43 19.08
C PRO A 150 4.68 -18.63 17.91
N VAL A 151 3.78 -17.68 17.70
CA VAL A 151 2.84 -17.74 16.57
C VAL A 151 3.56 -17.54 15.25
N PHE A 152 4.54 -16.64 15.19
CA PHE A 152 5.36 -16.48 14.00
C PHE A 152 6.30 -17.68 13.82
N ASP A 153 6.85 -18.24 14.89
CA ASP A 153 7.68 -19.46 14.81
C ASP A 153 6.88 -20.63 14.21
N GLU A 154 5.63 -20.82 14.65
CA GLU A 154 4.75 -21.85 14.11
C GLU A 154 4.44 -21.65 12.62
N VAL A 155 4.22 -20.40 12.20
CA VAL A 155 3.94 -20.05 10.81
C VAL A 155 5.15 -20.26 9.89
N HIS A 156 6.37 -19.97 10.38
CA HIS A 156 7.60 -20.14 9.58
C HIS A 156 8.23 -21.53 9.69
N ARG A 157 7.84 -22.36 10.67
CA ARG A 157 8.38 -23.71 10.87
C ARG A 157 8.39 -24.56 9.59
N PRO A 158 7.33 -24.62 8.76
CA PRO A 158 7.39 -25.37 7.50
C PRO A 158 8.50 -24.92 6.54
N LEU A 159 8.88 -23.64 6.57
CA LEU A 159 9.96 -23.10 5.74
C LEU A 159 11.33 -23.60 6.23
N VAL A 160 11.53 -23.58 7.55
CA VAL A 160 12.76 -24.08 8.19
C VAL A 160 12.90 -25.59 7.96
N GLU A 161 11.83 -26.36 8.21
CA GLU A 161 11.80 -27.82 8.01
C GLU A 161 11.95 -28.20 6.53
N GLY A 162 11.44 -27.36 5.61
CA GLY A 162 11.59 -27.53 4.17
C GLY A 162 12.96 -27.14 3.61
N GLY A 163 13.86 -26.60 4.44
CA GLY A 163 15.19 -26.15 4.01
C GLY A 163 15.14 -24.89 3.12
N CYS A 164 14.10 -24.08 3.24
CA CYS A 164 14.00 -22.81 2.53
C CYS A 164 15.08 -21.84 3.06
N PRO A 165 15.91 -21.23 2.19
CA PRO A 165 16.81 -20.16 2.57
C PRO A 165 16.08 -18.98 3.20
N ILE A 166 16.49 -18.62 4.42
CA ILE A 166 15.91 -17.52 5.20
C ILE A 166 17.01 -16.51 5.54
N GLU A 167 16.78 -15.24 5.20
CA GLU A 167 17.54 -14.12 5.76
C GLU A 167 16.62 -13.30 6.67
N LEU A 168 16.98 -13.18 7.95
CA LEU A 168 16.17 -12.45 8.93
C LEU A 168 16.99 -11.35 9.60
N VAL A 169 16.45 -10.13 9.60
CA VAL A 169 16.98 -8.99 10.36
C VAL A 169 16.11 -8.76 11.59
N VAL A 170 16.73 -8.67 12.76
CA VAL A 170 16.07 -8.31 14.03
C VAL A 170 16.88 -7.23 14.73
N ASP A 171 16.31 -6.52 15.69
CA ASP A 171 17.10 -5.64 16.56
C ASP A 171 17.78 -6.40 17.71
N GLU A 172 18.63 -5.70 18.43
CA GLU A 172 19.42 -6.25 19.54
C GLU A 172 18.56 -6.75 20.72
N GLU A 173 17.39 -6.14 20.97
CA GLU A 173 16.48 -6.57 22.04
C GLU A 173 15.78 -7.88 21.67
N THR A 174 15.24 -7.93 20.44
CA THR A 174 14.61 -9.10 19.83
C THR A 174 15.59 -10.27 19.76
N PHE A 175 16.83 -10.03 19.34
CA PHE A 175 17.88 -11.05 19.33
C PHE A 175 18.14 -11.65 20.72
N ARG A 176 18.27 -10.80 21.75
CA ARG A 176 18.49 -11.25 23.13
C ARG A 176 17.31 -12.04 23.67
N ALA A 177 16.08 -11.64 23.33
CA ALA A 177 14.87 -12.37 23.69
C ALA A 177 14.83 -13.75 23.02
N ALA A 178 15.13 -13.83 21.73
CA ALA A 178 15.14 -15.06 20.95
C ALA A 178 16.20 -16.05 21.47
N ASN A 179 17.42 -15.58 21.74
CA ASN A 179 18.50 -16.44 22.24
C ASN A 179 18.15 -17.11 23.59
N ARG A 180 17.40 -16.43 24.46
CA ARG A 180 16.95 -17.04 25.74
C ARG A 180 15.95 -18.17 25.52
N GLN A 181 15.21 -18.18 24.42
CA GLN A 181 14.24 -19.23 24.08
C GLN A 181 14.88 -20.36 23.26
N ARG A 182 15.93 -20.05 22.50
CA ARG A 182 16.63 -20.98 21.60
C ARG A 182 17.32 -22.14 22.33
N ASP A 183 17.68 -21.96 23.61
CA ASP A 183 18.31 -23.02 24.42
C ASP A 183 17.48 -24.32 24.48
N ASP A 184 16.18 -24.26 24.21
CA ASP A 184 15.28 -25.42 24.21
C ASP A 184 15.12 -26.10 22.83
N ALA A 185 15.50 -25.45 21.72
CA ALA A 185 15.34 -25.96 20.36
C ALA A 185 16.34 -25.30 19.37
N PRO A 186 17.58 -25.80 19.26
CA PRO A 186 18.58 -25.24 18.35
C PRO A 186 18.21 -25.49 16.88
N LEU A 187 18.54 -24.53 16.01
CA LEU A 187 18.48 -24.75 14.57
C LEU A 187 19.57 -25.75 14.13
N PRO A 188 19.33 -26.58 13.12
CA PRO A 188 20.38 -27.41 12.53
C PRO A 188 21.56 -26.55 12.05
N GLU A 189 22.80 -27.02 12.23
CA GLU A 189 24.03 -26.31 11.80
C GLU A 189 24.02 -25.98 10.30
N ASP A 190 23.46 -26.87 9.47
CA ASP A 190 23.38 -26.72 8.00
C ASP A 190 22.07 -26.04 7.53
N ALA A 191 21.24 -25.52 8.44
CA ALA A 191 20.03 -24.81 8.04
C ALA A 191 20.43 -23.57 7.23
N PRO A 192 19.84 -23.32 6.04
CA PRO A 192 20.14 -22.15 5.23
C PRO A 192 19.51 -20.89 5.83
N PHE A 193 19.84 -20.58 7.08
CA PHE A 193 19.28 -19.50 7.87
C PHE A 193 20.38 -18.51 8.24
N THR A 194 20.24 -17.27 7.80
CA THR A 194 21.16 -16.17 8.12
C THR A 194 20.45 -15.13 8.97
N LEU A 195 21.03 -14.82 10.13
CA LEU A 195 20.50 -13.81 11.04
C LEU A 195 21.40 -12.57 11.04
N TYR A 196 20.77 -11.42 10.97
CA TYR A 196 21.41 -10.12 11.13
C TYR A 196 20.81 -9.38 12.33
N VAL A 197 21.66 -8.67 13.06
CA VAL A 197 21.24 -7.84 14.20
C VAL A 197 21.46 -6.37 13.87
N HIS A 198 20.35 -5.63 13.80
CA HIS A 198 20.33 -4.20 13.60
C HIS A 198 20.67 -3.47 14.91
N PRO A 199 21.52 -2.42 14.86
CA PRO A 199 21.92 -1.69 16.06
C PRO A 199 20.81 -0.82 16.65
N ASP A 200 19.91 -0.30 15.80
CA ASP A 200 18.76 0.50 16.23
C ASP A 200 17.49 -0.37 16.35
N PRO A 201 16.51 0.03 17.19
CA PRO A 201 15.22 -0.64 17.29
C PRO A 201 14.51 -0.75 15.95
N ILE A 202 13.78 -1.85 15.76
CA ILE A 202 12.92 -2.07 14.61
C ILE A 202 11.48 -2.00 15.09
N ASP A 203 10.67 -1.18 14.43
CA ASP A 203 9.24 -1.00 14.77
C ASP A 203 8.31 -1.57 13.69
N VAL A 204 8.87 -2.17 12.64
CA VAL A 204 8.13 -2.70 11.48
C VAL A 204 8.52 -4.12 11.14
N GLY A 205 7.52 -4.93 10.84
CA GLY A 205 7.70 -6.25 10.24
C GLY A 205 7.74 -6.13 8.73
N LEU A 206 8.64 -6.86 8.09
CA LEU A 206 8.70 -6.96 6.65
C LEU A 206 8.96 -8.40 6.26
N SER A 207 8.25 -8.89 5.25
CA SER A 207 8.47 -10.21 4.66
C SER A 207 8.45 -10.10 3.15
N LEU A 208 9.44 -10.71 2.51
CA LEU A 208 9.61 -10.80 1.06
C LEU A 208 9.74 -12.27 0.68
N PHE A 209 8.84 -12.76 -0.17
CA PHE A 209 8.85 -14.13 -0.65
C PHE A 209 8.06 -14.25 -1.96
N GLY A 210 8.54 -15.08 -2.88
CA GLY A 210 7.97 -15.20 -4.21
C GLY A 210 7.98 -13.85 -4.94
N ASP A 211 6.82 -13.44 -5.44
CA ASP A 211 6.58 -12.17 -6.10
C ASP A 211 5.89 -11.12 -5.19
N ARG A 212 5.86 -11.35 -3.87
CA ARG A 212 5.11 -10.50 -2.93
C ARG A 212 5.95 -9.91 -1.82
N ALA A 213 5.39 -8.86 -1.25
CA ALA A 213 5.81 -8.30 0.01
C ALA A 213 4.67 -8.25 1.01
N VAL A 214 5.00 -8.31 2.29
CA VAL A 214 4.11 -8.05 3.42
C VAL A 214 4.80 -7.09 4.36
N VAL A 215 4.17 -5.96 4.67
CA VAL A 215 4.59 -5.04 5.72
C VAL A 215 3.64 -5.16 6.89
N GLY A 216 4.18 -5.35 8.07
CA GLY A 216 3.42 -5.56 9.29
C GLY A 216 3.63 -4.46 10.32
N ALA A 217 2.53 -4.00 10.91
CA ALA A 217 2.53 -2.99 11.95
C ALA A 217 2.12 -3.60 13.31
N TYR A 218 2.80 -3.14 14.35
CA TYR A 218 2.66 -3.64 15.72
C TYR A 218 2.22 -2.50 16.64
N ASP A 219 1.58 -2.84 17.76
CA ASP A 219 1.37 -1.88 18.84
C ASP A 219 2.54 -1.91 19.84
N ASP A 220 2.54 -0.98 20.82
CA ASP A 220 3.55 -0.86 21.88
C ASP A 220 3.72 -2.14 22.74
N HIS A 221 2.86 -3.15 22.58
CA HIS A 221 2.94 -4.44 23.23
C HIS A 221 3.41 -5.56 22.30
N GLY A 222 3.91 -5.23 21.10
CA GLY A 222 4.37 -6.19 20.11
C GLY A 222 3.25 -7.01 19.46
N ARG A 223 1.99 -6.58 19.53
CA ARG A 223 0.88 -7.31 18.88
C ARG A 223 0.75 -6.92 17.43
N PHE A 224 0.69 -7.91 16.55
CA PHE A 224 0.51 -7.71 15.12
C PHE A 224 -0.91 -7.17 14.83
N ARG A 225 -1.02 -5.85 14.57
CA ARG A 225 -2.31 -5.15 14.48
C ARG A 225 -2.81 -4.99 13.07
N ALA A 226 -1.91 -4.85 12.12
CA ALA A 226 -2.28 -4.69 10.74
C ALA A 226 -1.16 -5.13 9.80
N SER A 227 -1.53 -5.43 8.57
CA SER A 227 -0.58 -5.65 7.48
C SER A 227 -1.05 -5.00 6.19
N LEU A 228 -0.05 -4.64 5.38
CA LEU A 228 -0.18 -4.37 3.96
C LEU A 228 0.50 -5.51 3.20
N ASP A 229 -0.14 -6.05 2.18
CA ASP A 229 0.51 -7.01 1.29
C ASP A 229 0.10 -6.81 -0.16
N GLY A 230 0.99 -7.17 -1.08
CA GLY A 230 0.75 -7.00 -2.50
C GLY A 230 1.87 -7.59 -3.35
N THR A 231 1.61 -7.66 -4.64
CA THR A 231 2.52 -8.15 -5.69
C THR A 231 2.84 -7.06 -6.73
N ASP A 232 2.40 -5.83 -6.48
CA ASP A 232 2.71 -4.70 -7.36
C ASP A 232 4.20 -4.38 -7.33
N GLU A 233 4.78 -4.13 -8.50
CA GLU A 233 6.22 -3.96 -8.67
C GLU A 233 6.75 -2.79 -7.83
N ALA A 234 6.03 -1.66 -7.77
CA ALA A 234 6.45 -0.49 -7.00
C ALA A 234 6.44 -0.77 -5.49
N PHE A 235 5.45 -1.53 -5.00
CA PHE A 235 5.38 -1.94 -3.60
C PHE A 235 6.50 -2.93 -3.23
N VAL A 236 6.74 -3.93 -4.08
CA VAL A 236 7.76 -4.96 -3.85
C VAL A 236 9.18 -4.38 -3.95
N GLU A 237 9.44 -3.47 -4.89
CA GLU A 237 10.71 -2.77 -5.03
C GLU A 237 11.00 -1.90 -3.81
N TRP A 238 10.00 -1.16 -3.34
CA TRP A 238 10.12 -0.35 -2.13
C TRP A 238 10.40 -1.21 -0.89
N CYS A 239 9.67 -2.31 -0.71
CA CYS A 239 9.92 -3.28 0.37
C CYS A 239 11.33 -3.87 0.28
N SER A 240 11.79 -4.21 -0.93
CA SER A 240 13.14 -4.75 -1.16
C SER A 240 14.22 -3.73 -0.78
N THR A 241 14.00 -2.46 -1.10
CA THR A 241 14.89 -1.35 -0.71
C THR A 241 14.91 -1.15 0.81
N LEU A 242 13.75 -1.22 1.46
CA LEU A 242 13.62 -1.15 2.91
C LEU A 242 14.38 -2.29 3.60
N PHE A 243 14.21 -3.53 3.13
CA PHE A 243 14.97 -4.69 3.62
C PHE A 243 16.48 -4.49 3.47
N ALA A 244 16.94 -4.10 2.28
CA ALA A 244 18.36 -3.89 2.00
C ALA A 244 18.96 -2.84 2.94
N ARG A 245 18.25 -1.73 3.19
CA ARG A 245 18.68 -0.70 4.13
C ARG A 245 18.88 -1.24 5.54
N HIS A 246 17.95 -2.03 6.06
CA HIS A 246 18.09 -2.65 7.39
C HIS A 246 19.21 -3.69 7.41
N ARG A 247 19.31 -4.54 6.39
CA ARG A 247 20.36 -5.57 6.28
C ARG A 247 21.76 -4.95 6.22
N ASP A 248 21.96 -3.91 5.42
CA ASP A 248 23.27 -3.28 5.21
C ASP A 248 23.76 -2.50 6.45
N ALA A 249 22.84 -2.05 7.31
CA ALA A 249 23.14 -1.44 8.60
C ALA A 249 23.33 -2.46 9.74
N ALA A 250 22.93 -3.71 9.52
CA ALA A 250 22.98 -4.77 10.52
C ALA A 250 24.29 -5.57 10.43
N ARG A 251 24.66 -6.23 11.54
CA ARG A 251 25.79 -7.16 11.60
C ARG A 251 25.31 -8.61 11.47
N PRO A 252 25.99 -9.49 10.72
CA PRO A 252 25.66 -10.91 10.70
C PRO A 252 25.95 -11.55 12.07
N VAL A 253 25.19 -12.60 12.39
CA VAL A 253 25.39 -13.44 13.58
C VAL A 253 25.84 -14.82 13.13
N GLU A 254 26.93 -15.32 13.72
CA GLU A 254 27.28 -16.73 13.62
C GLU A 254 26.33 -17.53 14.52
N ILE A 255 25.48 -18.32 13.88
CA ILE A 255 24.54 -19.18 14.54
C ILE A 255 25.28 -20.49 14.84
N ALA A 256 25.80 -20.60 16.06
CA ALA A 256 26.34 -21.84 16.61
C ALA A 256 25.25 -22.69 17.27
#